data_AF-U7GRZ6-F1
#
_entry.id   AF-U7GRZ6-F1
#
_cell.length_a   1.000
_cell.length_b   1.000
_cell.length_c   1.000
_cell.angle_alpha   90.00
_cell.angle_beta   90.00
_cell.angle_gamma   90.00
#
_symmetry.space_group_name_H-M   'P 1'
#
loop_
_entity.id
_entity.type
_entity.pdbx_description
1 polymer ?
#
loop_
_entity_poly.entity_id
_entity_poly.type
_entity_poly.pdbx_seq_one_letter_code
_entity_poly.pdbx_strand_id
1 'polypeptide(L)'
;MELAEIDTILIGDSLGMAIQGRDSTLPVTVEDMAYHTAAVRRGNAHALIMTDLPFMSYATVEDGLKSAKAVMQVGAQMVKIEGGAWLSDLIQVLTRNGIPVCVHLGLTPQSVHVFGGYKLQARTREAANQLIADCQAVVDAGAAVLLLECVPAQLGKEIAELFPNTPVIGIGAGHETDGQVLVVQDMLGLTFGKVARFVRNFMKEQAGETAIVDAIKAYHVAVQDQSFPAKEHTFQVEL
;
A
#
# COMPACT_ATOMS: atom_id res chain seq x y z
N MET A 1 1.66 16.47 5.54
CA MET A 1 0.75 15.33 5.82
C MET A 1 -0.06 15.61 7.06
N GLU A 2 0.53 15.92 8.23
CA GLU A 2 -0.23 16.33 9.43
C GLU A 2 -1.13 17.55 9.19
N LEU A 3 -0.62 18.65 8.62
CA LEU A 3 -1.43 19.83 8.27
C LEU A 3 -2.55 19.55 7.25
N ALA A 4 -2.48 18.40 6.58
CA ALA A 4 -3.46 17.95 5.60
C ALA A 4 -4.32 16.79 6.12
N GLU A 5 -4.23 16.49 7.43
CA GLU A 5 -5.07 15.51 8.14
C GLU A 5 -5.02 14.10 7.52
N ILE A 6 -3.86 13.72 6.97
CA ILE A 6 -3.64 12.38 6.43
C ILE A 6 -3.65 11.36 7.57
N ASP A 7 -4.51 10.34 7.45
CA ASP A 7 -4.72 9.32 8.48
C ASP A 7 -3.53 8.36 8.64
N THR A 8 -2.86 8.00 7.52
CA THR A 8 -1.79 7.00 7.50
C THR A 8 -0.65 7.42 6.57
N ILE A 9 0.59 7.23 7.02
CA ILE A 9 1.80 7.38 6.22
C ILE A 9 2.44 6.01 6.05
N LEU A 10 2.56 5.58 4.79
CA LEU A 10 3.29 4.37 4.41
C LEU A 10 4.73 4.73 4.04
N ILE A 11 5.69 4.27 4.83
CA ILE A 11 7.09 4.16 4.41
C ILE A 11 7.18 2.89 3.60
N GLY A 12 6.96 3.04 2.29
CA GLY A 12 6.95 1.93 1.35
C GLY A 12 8.31 1.70 0.69
N ASP A 13 8.56 0.46 0.28
CA ASP A 13 9.75 0.09 -0.50
C ASP A 13 9.80 0.76 -1.89
N SER A 14 8.71 1.41 -2.32
CA SER A 14 8.66 2.36 -3.43
C SER A 14 9.72 3.45 -3.34
N LEU A 15 10.27 3.73 -2.16
CA LEU A 15 11.46 4.56 -1.97
C LEU A 15 12.67 4.09 -2.80
N GLY A 16 12.77 2.80 -3.10
CA GLY A 16 13.84 2.25 -3.94
C GLY A 16 13.85 2.89 -5.32
N MET A 17 12.66 3.16 -5.87
CA MET A 17 12.52 3.81 -7.17
C MET A 17 12.47 5.33 -7.01
N ALA A 18 11.61 5.84 -6.13
CA ALA A 18 11.29 7.26 -6.03
C ALA A 18 12.36 8.11 -5.32
N ILE A 19 13.22 7.49 -4.49
CA ILE A 19 14.28 8.17 -3.72
C ILE A 19 15.65 7.66 -4.15
N GLN A 20 15.84 6.33 -4.17
CA GLN A 20 17.15 5.72 -4.47
C GLN A 20 17.44 5.62 -5.98
N GLY A 21 16.45 5.88 -6.84
CA GLY A 21 16.62 5.90 -8.30
C GLY A 21 16.87 4.52 -8.93
N ARG A 22 16.45 3.45 -8.25
CA ARG A 22 16.56 2.07 -8.75
C ARG A 22 15.45 1.77 -9.77
N ASP A 23 15.63 0.69 -10.51
CA ASP A 23 14.66 0.20 -11.50
C ASP A 23 13.51 -0.62 -10.90
N SER A 24 13.65 -1.04 -9.65
CA SER A 24 12.72 -1.88 -8.90
C SER A 24 12.90 -1.66 -7.39
N THR A 25 11.94 -2.15 -6.59
CA THR A 25 12.00 -2.08 -5.12
C THR A 25 12.85 -3.20 -4.51
N LEU A 26 13.22 -4.23 -5.27
CA LEU A 26 13.96 -5.41 -4.80
C LEU A 26 15.25 -5.11 -4.03
N PRO A 27 16.07 -4.10 -4.41
CA PRO A 27 17.33 -3.86 -3.71
C PRO A 27 17.18 -3.04 -2.42
N VAL A 28 15.97 -2.65 -2.01
CA VAL A 28 15.73 -1.94 -0.76
C VAL A 28 15.97 -2.87 0.43
N THR A 29 16.68 -2.39 1.45
CA THR A 29 17.02 -3.22 2.63
C THR A 29 16.18 -2.85 3.85
N VAL A 30 16.21 -3.69 4.88
CA VAL A 30 15.54 -3.40 6.17
C VAL A 30 16.14 -2.15 6.83
N GLU A 31 17.44 -1.91 6.66
CA GLU A 31 18.11 -0.70 7.15
C GLU A 31 17.60 0.56 6.46
N ASP A 32 17.36 0.52 5.14
CA ASP A 32 16.74 1.62 4.41
C ASP A 32 15.34 1.92 4.97
N MET A 33 14.53 0.87 5.16
CA MET A 33 13.18 1.00 5.72
C MET A 33 13.22 1.57 7.14
N ALA A 34 14.13 1.08 7.99
CA ALA A 34 14.30 1.57 9.35
C ALA A 34 14.75 3.03 9.38
N TYR A 35 15.70 3.43 8.53
CA TYR A 35 16.17 4.81 8.43
C TYR A 35 15.03 5.77 8.06
N HIS A 36 14.28 5.47 7.00
CA HIS A 36 13.17 6.32 6.55
C HIS A 36 12.02 6.33 7.57
N THR A 37 11.73 5.20 8.23
CA THR A 37 10.76 5.13 9.32
C THR A 37 11.15 6.05 10.48
N ALA A 38 12.40 5.99 10.93
CA ALA A 38 12.90 6.86 12.00
C ALA A 38 12.85 8.34 11.62
N ALA A 39 13.09 8.67 10.34
CA ALA A 39 13.00 10.02 9.83
C ALA A 39 11.55 10.53 9.86
N VAL A 40 10.59 9.76 9.35
CA VAL A 40 9.16 10.12 9.38
C VAL A 40 8.66 10.22 10.82
N ARG A 41 9.02 9.27 11.69
CA ARG A 41 8.60 9.27 13.10
C ARG A 41 8.96 10.56 13.84
N ARG A 42 10.11 11.16 13.56
CA ARG A 42 10.52 12.42 14.19
C ARG A 42 9.66 13.62 13.79
N GLY A 43 9.04 13.57 12.61
CA GLY A 43 8.24 14.66 12.05
C GLY A 43 6.72 14.41 12.07
N ASN A 44 6.26 13.26 12.54
CA ASN A 44 4.85 12.89 12.53
C ASN A 44 4.30 12.80 13.96
N ALA A 45 3.29 13.60 14.27
CA ALA A 45 2.57 13.56 15.54
C ALA A 45 1.12 13.06 15.43
N HIS A 46 0.65 12.78 14.21
CA HIS A 46 -0.77 12.52 13.93
C HIS A 46 -1.03 11.17 13.25
N ALA A 47 -0.48 10.96 12.05
CA ALA A 47 -0.84 9.82 11.21
C ALA A 47 -0.35 8.48 11.78
N LEU A 48 -1.05 7.39 11.49
CA LEU A 48 -0.53 6.04 11.71
C LEU A 48 0.68 5.80 10.80
N ILE A 49 1.79 5.31 11.37
CA ILE A 49 3.00 4.97 10.60
C ILE A 49 2.99 3.49 10.24
N MET A 50 2.83 3.20 8.94
CA MET A 50 2.97 1.87 8.36
C MET A 50 4.33 1.76 7.66
N THR A 51 5.04 0.66 7.83
CA THR A 51 6.33 0.43 7.17
C THR A 51 6.36 -0.90 6.44
N ASP A 52 6.85 -0.91 5.21
CA ASP A 52 7.08 -2.15 4.46
C ASP A 52 8.17 -3.03 5.08
N LEU A 53 7.95 -4.35 5.04
CA LEU A 53 9.06 -5.29 5.05
C LEU A 53 9.50 -5.48 3.59
N PRO A 54 10.77 -5.18 3.26
CA PRO A 54 11.23 -5.22 1.88
C PRO A 54 11.43 -6.67 1.38
N PHE A 55 11.66 -6.81 0.07
CA PHE A 55 11.85 -8.10 -0.60
C PHE A 55 12.80 -9.04 0.16
N MET A 56 12.41 -10.31 0.30
CA MET A 56 13.13 -11.38 1.00
C MET A 56 13.38 -11.18 2.51
N SER A 57 13.02 -10.03 3.09
CA SER A 57 13.20 -9.78 4.53
C SER A 57 12.22 -10.55 5.43
N TYR A 58 11.26 -11.25 4.82
CA TYR A 58 10.25 -12.06 5.49
C TYR A 58 10.08 -13.44 4.82
N ALA A 59 11.16 -13.96 4.22
CA ALA A 59 11.15 -15.26 3.53
C ALA A 59 10.81 -16.44 4.47
N THR A 60 11.14 -16.31 5.75
CA THR A 60 10.73 -17.23 6.81
C THR A 60 10.05 -16.46 7.95
N VAL A 61 9.34 -17.17 8.83
CA VAL A 61 8.77 -16.56 10.04
C VAL A 61 9.86 -15.89 10.89
N GLU A 62 11.04 -16.50 11.00
CA GLU A 62 12.15 -15.93 11.78
C GLU A 62 12.68 -14.64 11.15
N ASP A 63 12.84 -14.60 9.82
CA ASP A 63 13.28 -13.40 9.11
C ASP A 63 12.24 -12.28 9.27
N GLY A 64 10.96 -12.60 9.07
CA GLY A 64 9.87 -11.64 9.21
C GLY A 64 9.79 -11.03 10.60
N LEU A 65 10.04 -11.83 11.66
CA LEU A 65 10.10 -11.32 13.03
C LEU A 65 11.28 -10.39 13.28
N LYS A 66 12.48 -10.72 12.77
CA LYS A 66 13.67 -9.86 12.88
C LYS A 66 13.44 -8.53 12.18
N SER A 67 12.91 -8.57 10.96
CA SER A 67 12.65 -7.40 10.12
C SER A 67 11.54 -6.52 10.72
N ALA A 68 10.42 -7.11 11.14
CA ALA A 68 9.35 -6.39 11.81
C ALA A 68 9.84 -5.73 13.11
N LYS A 69 10.62 -6.45 13.92
CA LYS A 69 11.24 -5.86 15.13
C LYS A 69 12.07 -4.62 14.78
N ALA A 70 12.91 -4.70 13.76
CA ALA A 70 13.80 -3.59 13.37
C ALA A 70 13.03 -2.31 13.04
N VAL A 71 11.95 -2.41 12.25
CA VAL A 71 11.15 -1.23 11.85
C VAL A 71 10.22 -0.73 12.96
N MET A 72 9.65 -1.65 13.77
CA MET A 72 8.79 -1.28 14.90
C MET A 72 9.56 -0.52 15.97
N GLN A 73 10.81 -0.91 16.27
CA GLN A 73 11.64 -0.25 17.30
C GLN A 73 12.06 1.18 16.93
N VAL A 74 12.02 1.55 15.64
CA VAL A 74 12.39 2.89 15.17
C VAL A 74 11.17 3.79 14.88
N GLY A 75 9.96 3.28 15.06
CA GLY A 75 8.75 4.10 15.08
C GLY A 75 7.58 3.64 14.23
N ALA A 76 7.70 2.53 13.50
CA ALA A 76 6.55 1.92 12.83
C ALA A 76 5.50 1.49 13.86
N GLN A 77 4.23 1.58 13.47
CA GLN A 77 3.08 1.16 14.28
C GLN A 77 2.33 -0.01 13.64
N MET A 78 2.63 -0.32 12.38
CA MET A 78 2.11 -1.43 11.60
C MET A 78 3.16 -1.80 10.55
N VAL A 79 3.26 -3.09 10.20
CA VAL A 79 4.08 -3.53 9.07
C VAL A 79 3.22 -3.88 7.86
N LYS A 80 3.73 -3.62 6.64
CA LYS A 80 3.14 -4.11 5.39
C LYS A 80 3.99 -5.24 4.82
N ILE A 81 3.34 -6.31 4.36
CA ILE A 81 3.98 -7.46 3.69
C ILE A 81 3.19 -7.82 2.44
N GLU A 82 3.87 -8.30 1.40
CA GLU A 82 3.25 -8.66 0.12
C GLU A 82 3.12 -10.17 -0.04
N GLY A 83 1.92 -10.65 -0.35
CA GLY A 83 1.65 -12.07 -0.57
C GLY A 83 0.18 -12.45 -0.34
N GLY A 84 -0.07 -13.74 -0.19
CA GLY A 84 -1.41 -14.31 0.00
C GLY A 84 -1.43 -15.34 1.12
N ALA A 85 -2.20 -16.43 0.96
CA ALA A 85 -2.42 -17.43 2.00
C ALA A 85 -1.14 -18.03 2.62
N TRP A 86 -0.05 -18.10 1.85
CA TRP A 86 1.24 -18.63 2.32
C TRP A 86 1.89 -17.79 3.45
N LEU A 87 1.45 -16.56 3.69
CA LEU A 87 1.93 -15.70 4.77
C LEU A 87 1.24 -15.96 6.12
N SER A 88 0.23 -16.84 6.18
CA SER A 88 -0.63 -17.01 7.35
C SER A 88 0.14 -17.27 8.65
N ASP A 89 1.16 -18.13 8.62
CA ASP A 89 1.96 -18.43 9.81
C ASP A 89 2.73 -17.21 10.33
N LEU A 90 3.30 -16.40 9.44
CA LEU A 90 3.99 -15.17 9.81
C LEU A 90 3.02 -14.15 10.41
N ILE A 91 1.86 -13.96 9.76
CA ILE A 91 0.83 -13.01 10.21
C ILE A 91 0.36 -13.39 11.62
N GLN A 92 0.03 -14.65 11.87
CA GLN A 92 -0.40 -15.12 13.18
C GLN A 92 0.65 -14.83 14.27
N VAL A 93 1.93 -15.09 13.96
CA VAL A 93 3.00 -14.86 14.94
C VAL A 93 3.22 -13.36 15.17
N LEU A 94 3.20 -12.51 14.14
CA LEU A 94 3.33 -11.06 14.29
C LEU A 94 2.17 -10.48 15.11
N THR A 95 0.93 -10.77 14.70
CA THR A 95 -0.28 -10.25 15.36
C THR A 95 -0.37 -10.71 16.81
N ARG A 96 -0.09 -11.99 17.10
CA ARG A 96 -0.06 -12.51 18.48
C ARG A 96 0.98 -11.79 19.37
N ASN A 97 2.08 -11.33 18.78
CA ASN A 97 3.13 -10.58 19.48
C ASN A 97 2.91 -9.05 19.46
N GLY A 98 1.71 -8.60 19.10
CA GLY A 98 1.33 -7.18 19.17
C GLY A 98 1.81 -6.32 18.01
N ILE A 99 2.17 -6.93 16.87
CA ILE A 99 2.53 -6.21 15.63
C ILE A 99 1.33 -6.28 14.67
N PRO A 100 0.59 -5.18 14.43
CA PRO A 100 -0.44 -5.14 13.41
C PRO A 100 0.16 -5.35 12.01
N VAL A 101 -0.54 -6.08 11.16
CA VAL A 101 -0.08 -6.42 9.81
C VAL A 101 -1.07 -5.93 8.76
N CYS A 102 -0.58 -5.10 7.84
CA CYS A 102 -1.23 -4.82 6.56
C CYS A 102 -0.75 -5.84 5.53
N VAL A 103 -1.68 -6.53 4.86
CA VAL A 103 -1.32 -7.50 3.83
C VAL A 103 -1.65 -6.96 2.46
N HIS A 104 -0.63 -6.88 1.62
CA HIS A 104 -0.71 -6.38 0.26
C HIS A 104 -0.94 -7.53 -0.72
N LEU A 105 -2.10 -7.51 -1.40
CA LEU A 105 -2.50 -8.46 -2.44
C LEU A 105 -2.83 -7.76 -3.77
N GLY A 106 -3.06 -8.55 -4.81
CA GLY A 106 -3.18 -8.06 -6.18
C GLY A 106 -1.80 -7.97 -6.82
N LEU A 107 -1.47 -6.84 -7.44
CA LEU A 107 -0.14 -6.62 -8.00
C LEU A 107 0.84 -6.32 -6.87
N THR A 108 1.73 -7.26 -6.56
CA THR A 108 2.79 -7.09 -5.55
C THR A 108 4.12 -6.74 -6.22
N PRO A 109 4.60 -5.48 -6.16
CA PRO A 109 5.82 -5.01 -6.82
C PRO A 109 7.06 -5.86 -6.55
N GLN A 110 7.19 -6.45 -5.37
CA GLN A 110 8.33 -7.31 -5.03
C GLN A 110 8.37 -8.59 -5.89
N SER A 111 7.25 -8.95 -6.53
CA SER A 111 7.11 -10.06 -7.47
C SER A 111 7.16 -9.63 -8.94
N VAL A 112 7.66 -8.43 -9.25
CA VAL A 112 7.68 -7.86 -10.62
C VAL A 112 8.29 -8.80 -11.67
N HIS A 113 9.33 -9.56 -11.33
CA HIS A 113 9.95 -10.52 -12.25
C HIS A 113 9.10 -11.79 -12.46
N VAL A 114 8.32 -12.21 -11.46
CA VAL A 114 7.36 -13.31 -11.58
C VAL A 114 6.19 -12.90 -12.47
N PHE A 115 5.68 -11.68 -12.31
CA PHE A 115 4.62 -11.14 -13.16
C PHE A 115 5.09 -10.71 -14.57
N GLY A 116 6.41 -10.55 -14.74
CA GLY A 116 6.99 -10.00 -15.96
C GLY A 116 6.56 -8.55 -16.19
N GLY A 117 6.55 -7.74 -15.13
CA GLY A 117 6.18 -6.31 -15.12
C GLY A 117 4.91 -5.98 -14.33
N TYR A 118 4.63 -4.68 -14.21
CA TYR A 118 3.47 -4.13 -13.49
C TYR A 118 2.19 -4.27 -14.32
N LYS A 119 1.37 -5.26 -13.99
CA LYS A 119 0.17 -5.63 -14.76
C LYS A 119 -1.05 -5.74 -13.85
N LEU A 120 -2.22 -5.38 -14.39
CA LEU A 120 -3.52 -5.66 -13.78
C LEU A 120 -3.65 -7.14 -13.43
N GLN A 121 -4.01 -7.44 -12.18
CA GLN A 121 -4.24 -8.78 -11.65
C GLN A 121 -5.73 -9.16 -11.67
N ALA A 122 -6.03 -10.42 -11.34
CA ALA A 122 -7.40 -10.93 -11.22
C ALA A 122 -8.29 -10.62 -12.44
N ARG A 123 -7.80 -10.90 -13.65
CA ARG A 123 -8.51 -10.60 -14.92
C ARG A 123 -9.58 -11.62 -15.31
N THR A 124 -9.71 -12.69 -14.56
CA THR A 124 -10.68 -13.76 -14.79
C THR A 124 -11.39 -14.07 -13.49
N ARG A 125 -12.61 -14.61 -13.55
CA ARG A 125 -13.34 -15.04 -12.36
C ARG A 125 -12.55 -16.00 -11.47
N GLU A 126 -11.84 -16.95 -12.08
CA GLU A 126 -10.99 -17.89 -11.35
C GLU A 126 -9.88 -17.18 -10.57
N ALA A 127 -9.16 -16.25 -11.21
CA ALA A 127 -8.11 -15.48 -10.55
C ALA A 127 -8.67 -14.52 -9.49
N ALA A 128 -9.87 -13.98 -9.70
CA ALA A 128 -10.58 -13.17 -8.70
C ALA A 128 -10.98 -14.00 -7.48
N ASN A 129 -11.52 -15.21 -7.68
CA ASN A 129 -11.86 -16.13 -6.60
C ASN A 129 -10.62 -16.56 -5.80
N GLN A 130 -9.49 -16.79 -6.48
CA GLN A 130 -8.22 -17.07 -5.81
C GLN A 130 -7.76 -15.88 -4.95
N LEU A 131 -7.84 -14.65 -5.46
CA LEU A 131 -7.51 -13.46 -4.68
C LEU A 131 -8.42 -13.30 -3.45
N ILE A 132 -9.73 -13.56 -3.58
CA ILE A 132 -10.67 -13.55 -2.46
C ILE A 132 -10.29 -14.61 -1.42
N ALA A 133 -9.93 -15.82 -1.86
CA ALA A 133 -9.48 -16.88 -0.97
C ALA A 133 -8.18 -16.51 -0.23
N ASP A 134 -7.24 -15.86 -0.92
CA ASP A 134 -6.02 -15.33 -0.29
C ASP A 134 -6.35 -14.25 0.73
N CYS A 135 -7.28 -13.32 0.43
CA CYS A 135 -7.76 -12.31 1.38
C CYS A 135 -8.36 -12.96 2.64
N GLN A 136 -9.23 -13.95 2.46
CA GLN A 136 -9.84 -14.67 3.59
C GLN A 136 -8.77 -15.34 4.46
N ALA A 137 -7.81 -16.04 3.85
CA ALA A 137 -6.75 -16.73 4.60
C ALA A 137 -5.91 -15.77 5.46
N VAL A 138 -5.57 -14.59 4.92
CA VAL A 138 -4.77 -13.61 5.66
C VAL A 138 -5.58 -12.86 6.72
N VAL A 139 -6.88 -12.62 6.48
CA VAL A 139 -7.81 -12.10 7.50
C VAL A 139 -7.96 -13.10 8.65
N ASP A 140 -8.18 -14.38 8.35
CA ASP A 140 -8.26 -15.45 9.36
C ASP A 140 -6.97 -15.60 10.16
N ALA A 141 -5.82 -15.34 9.52
CA ALA A 141 -4.52 -15.31 10.17
C ALA A 141 -4.30 -14.08 11.08
N GLY A 142 -5.16 -13.06 11.00
CA GLY A 142 -5.13 -11.87 11.83
C GLY A 142 -4.55 -10.63 11.15
N ALA A 143 -4.69 -10.50 9.83
CA ALA A 143 -4.41 -9.24 9.13
C ALA A 143 -5.31 -8.12 9.67
N ALA A 144 -4.70 -6.97 9.96
CA ALA A 144 -5.40 -5.79 10.48
C ALA A 144 -5.93 -4.89 9.36
N VAL A 145 -5.26 -4.90 8.20
CA VAL A 145 -5.61 -4.12 7.00
C VAL A 145 -5.31 -4.97 5.76
N LEU A 146 -6.14 -4.87 4.74
CA LEU A 146 -5.84 -5.36 3.40
C LEU A 146 -5.45 -4.18 2.52
N LEU A 147 -4.46 -4.37 1.64
CA LEU A 147 -4.14 -3.42 0.59
C LEU A 147 -4.27 -4.12 -0.76
N LEU A 148 -5.07 -3.56 -1.66
CA LEU A 148 -5.30 -4.09 -3.00
C LEU A 148 -4.68 -3.17 -4.04
N GLU A 149 -3.73 -3.71 -4.82
CA GLU A 149 -3.09 -2.97 -5.91
C GLU A 149 -3.48 -3.52 -7.28
N CYS A 150 -3.88 -2.61 -8.17
CA CYS A 150 -4.08 -2.87 -9.59
C CYS A 150 -4.97 -4.10 -9.86
N VAL A 151 -6.20 -4.04 -9.35
CA VAL A 151 -7.27 -5.03 -9.53
C VAL A 151 -8.50 -4.37 -10.17
N PRO A 152 -9.43 -5.13 -10.80
CA PRO A 152 -10.68 -4.56 -11.31
C PRO A 152 -11.47 -3.87 -10.20
N ALA A 153 -12.07 -2.71 -10.48
CA ALA A 153 -12.78 -1.91 -9.47
C ALA A 153 -13.93 -2.68 -8.79
N GLN A 154 -14.65 -3.50 -9.55
CA GLN A 154 -15.72 -4.33 -9.01
C GLN A 154 -15.20 -5.35 -8.00
N LEU A 155 -13.98 -5.88 -8.19
CA LEU A 155 -13.37 -6.81 -7.25
C LEU A 155 -12.91 -6.09 -5.97
N GLY A 156 -12.40 -4.86 -6.09
CA GLY A 156 -12.09 -4.02 -4.93
C GLY A 156 -13.32 -3.81 -4.03
N LYS A 157 -14.47 -3.49 -4.64
CA LYS A 157 -15.78 -3.41 -3.96
C LYS A 157 -16.16 -4.74 -3.31
N GLU A 158 -16.13 -5.83 -4.08
CA GLU A 158 -16.53 -7.16 -3.61
C GLU A 158 -15.72 -7.59 -2.37
N ILE A 159 -14.40 -7.36 -2.38
CA ILE A 159 -13.52 -7.68 -1.24
C ILE A 159 -13.85 -6.78 -0.03
N ALA A 160 -14.06 -5.48 -0.21
CA ALA A 160 -14.45 -4.58 0.89
C ALA A 160 -15.78 -5.00 1.54
N GLU A 161 -16.77 -5.41 0.74
CA GLU A 161 -18.06 -5.92 1.24
C GLU A 161 -17.95 -7.26 1.98
N LEU A 162 -17.03 -8.14 1.55
CA LEU A 162 -16.78 -9.44 2.19
C LEU A 162 -16.07 -9.32 3.54
N PHE A 163 -15.25 -8.29 3.74
CA PHE A 163 -14.44 -8.10 4.95
C PHE A 163 -14.78 -6.80 5.70
N PRO A 164 -16.02 -6.61 6.18
CA PRO A 164 -16.47 -5.34 6.76
C PRO A 164 -15.77 -4.92 8.06
N ASN A 165 -15.00 -5.82 8.68
CA ASN A 165 -14.23 -5.56 9.90
C ASN A 165 -12.73 -5.39 9.66
N THR A 166 -12.28 -5.50 8.41
CA THR A 166 -10.86 -5.35 8.03
C THR A 166 -10.77 -4.32 6.92
N PRO A 167 -10.29 -3.09 7.20
CA PRO A 167 -10.22 -2.04 6.21
C PRO A 167 -9.44 -2.47 4.96
N VAL A 168 -10.01 -2.17 3.79
CA VAL A 168 -9.42 -2.43 2.48
C VAL A 168 -8.92 -1.10 1.90
N ILE A 169 -7.62 -0.98 1.70
CA ILE A 169 -6.97 0.20 1.10
C ILE A 169 -6.69 -0.08 -0.38
N GLY A 170 -7.18 0.78 -1.26
CA GLY A 170 -7.00 0.65 -2.70
C GLY A 170 -5.85 1.47 -3.27
N ILE A 171 -5.17 0.91 -4.27
CA ILE A 171 -4.35 1.68 -5.23
C ILE A 171 -4.59 1.10 -6.62
N GLY A 172 -5.40 1.79 -7.43
CA GLY A 172 -5.91 1.22 -8.67
C GLY A 172 -6.86 0.05 -8.46
N ALA A 173 -7.66 0.09 -7.38
CA ALA A 173 -8.67 -0.91 -7.01
C ALA A 173 -10.11 -0.36 -6.99
N GLY A 174 -10.33 0.89 -7.44
CA GLY A 174 -11.63 1.56 -7.39
C GLY A 174 -11.85 2.38 -6.11
N HIS A 175 -12.90 3.21 -6.11
CA HIS A 175 -13.22 4.11 -4.99
C HIS A 175 -14.13 3.48 -3.94
N GLU A 176 -14.58 2.24 -4.17
CA GLU A 176 -15.45 1.50 -3.25
C GLU A 176 -14.64 0.64 -2.24
N THR A 177 -13.32 0.84 -2.17
CA THR A 177 -12.49 0.37 -1.03
C THR A 177 -12.57 1.40 0.11
N ASP A 178 -12.29 0.97 1.35
CA ASP A 178 -12.45 1.80 2.56
C ASP A 178 -11.47 2.98 2.65
N GLY A 179 -10.35 2.90 1.93
CA GLY A 179 -9.39 3.99 1.82
C GLY A 179 -8.55 3.89 0.54
N GLN A 180 -7.65 4.85 0.35
CA GLN A 180 -6.78 4.93 -0.82
C GLN A 180 -5.33 5.20 -0.42
N VAL A 181 -4.40 4.77 -1.25
CA VAL A 181 -2.97 5.10 -1.13
C VAL A 181 -2.37 5.50 -2.47
N LEU A 182 -1.44 6.44 -2.45
CA LEU A 182 -0.62 6.84 -3.60
C LEU A 182 0.82 7.10 -3.15
N VAL A 183 1.75 6.90 -4.07
CA VAL A 183 3.13 7.36 -3.89
C VAL A 183 3.14 8.88 -3.94
N VAL A 184 3.74 9.53 -2.94
CA VAL A 184 3.70 11.00 -2.79
C VAL A 184 4.35 11.71 -3.98
N GLN A 185 5.41 11.15 -4.56
CA GLN A 185 6.07 11.69 -5.74
C GLN A 185 5.15 11.66 -6.97
N ASP A 186 4.37 10.59 -7.14
CA ASP A 186 3.43 10.44 -8.25
C ASP A 186 2.30 11.47 -8.17
N MET A 187 1.66 11.59 -7.01
CA MET A 187 0.56 12.55 -6.82
C MET A 187 1.00 14.01 -6.88
N LEU A 188 2.28 14.29 -6.59
CA LEU A 188 2.85 15.63 -6.73
C LEU A 188 3.43 15.90 -8.13
N GLY A 189 3.40 14.92 -9.03
CA GLY A 189 3.92 15.08 -10.40
C GLY A 189 5.44 15.12 -10.50
N LEU A 190 6.15 14.53 -9.55
CA LEU A 190 7.61 14.45 -9.53
C LEU A 190 8.14 13.26 -10.32
N THR A 191 7.26 12.34 -10.73
CA THR A 191 7.61 11.19 -11.55
C THR A 191 7.71 11.59 -13.02
N PHE A 192 8.91 11.42 -13.58
CA PHE A 192 9.18 11.68 -14.99
C PHE A 192 8.87 10.44 -15.84
N GLY A 193 8.11 10.64 -16.93
CA GLY A 193 7.75 9.56 -17.87
C GLY A 193 6.29 9.15 -17.77
N LYS A 194 6.01 7.87 -18.04
CA LYS A 194 4.64 7.34 -18.06
C LYS A 194 4.17 7.05 -16.63
N VAL A 195 3.37 7.95 -16.09
CA VAL A 195 2.66 7.75 -14.82
C VAL A 195 1.60 6.65 -14.97
N ALA A 196 1.42 5.84 -13.94
CA ALA A 196 0.41 4.79 -13.93
C ALA A 196 -1.01 5.37 -14.05
N ARG A 197 -1.90 4.63 -14.69
CA ARG A 197 -3.28 5.08 -14.98
C ARG A 197 -4.06 5.46 -13.73
N PHE A 198 -3.81 4.78 -12.60
CA PHE A 198 -4.52 4.97 -11.36
C PHE A 198 -4.08 6.21 -10.56
N VAL A 199 -3.10 6.97 -11.04
CA VAL A 199 -2.58 8.16 -10.36
C VAL A 199 -3.30 9.42 -10.87
N ARG A 200 -3.70 10.29 -9.93
CA ARG A 200 -4.00 11.70 -10.19
C ARG A 200 -2.87 12.57 -9.67
N ASN A 201 -2.41 13.52 -10.49
CA ASN A 201 -1.48 14.56 -10.06
C ASN A 201 -2.29 15.72 -9.45
N PHE A 202 -2.33 15.78 -8.12
CA PHE A 202 -3.05 16.79 -7.34
C PHE A 202 -2.32 18.14 -7.30
N MET A 203 -1.03 18.18 -7.62
CA MET A 203 -0.23 19.41 -7.63
C MET A 203 -0.55 20.32 -8.82
N LYS A 204 -1.07 19.77 -9.93
CA LYS A 204 -1.37 20.55 -11.16
C LYS A 204 -2.30 21.74 -10.95
N GLU A 205 -3.19 21.65 -9.97
CA GLU A 205 -4.22 22.64 -9.69
C GLU A 205 -3.79 23.63 -8.58
N GLN A 206 -2.57 23.47 -8.02
CA GLN A 206 -2.11 24.22 -6.85
C GLN A 206 -0.99 25.20 -7.19
N ALA A 207 -0.94 26.32 -6.46
CA ALA A 207 0.09 27.34 -6.61
C ALA A 207 0.31 28.09 -5.29
N GLY A 208 1.45 28.78 -5.17
CA GLY A 208 1.80 29.57 -3.98
C GLY A 208 2.58 28.79 -2.92
N GLU A 209 2.81 29.44 -1.78
CA GLU A 209 3.72 28.95 -0.72
C GLU A 209 3.21 27.66 -0.04
N THR A 210 1.89 27.45 -0.01
CA THR A 210 1.25 26.29 0.61
C THR A 210 0.91 25.17 -0.38
N ALA A 211 1.28 25.32 -1.66
CA ALA A 211 0.79 24.46 -2.75
C ALA A 211 0.97 22.95 -2.51
N ILE A 212 2.08 22.52 -1.88
CA ILE A 212 2.30 21.10 -1.54
C ILE A 212 1.31 20.63 -0.47
N VAL A 213 1.06 21.45 0.55
CA VAL A 213 0.06 21.14 1.60
C VAL A 213 -1.33 21.09 0.99
N ASP A 214 -1.64 22.04 0.10
CA ASP A 214 -2.94 22.12 -0.57
C ASP A 214 -3.16 20.92 -1.51
N ALA A 215 -2.12 20.44 -2.20
CA ALA A 215 -2.20 19.23 -3.02
C ALA A 215 -2.50 17.98 -2.20
N ILE A 216 -1.85 17.84 -1.03
CA ILE A 216 -2.10 16.70 -0.13
C ILE A 216 -3.51 16.81 0.49
N LYS A 217 -3.97 18.01 0.83
CA LYS A 217 -5.36 18.25 1.28
C LYS A 217 -6.38 17.91 0.19
N ALA A 218 -6.12 18.32 -1.05
CA ALA A 218 -6.98 18.02 -2.19
C ALA A 218 -7.10 16.50 -2.41
N TYR A 219 -6.01 15.75 -2.20
CA TYR A 219 -6.07 14.28 -2.18
C TYR A 219 -6.97 13.76 -1.07
N HIS A 220 -6.75 14.19 0.18
CA HIS A 220 -7.54 13.73 1.32
C HIS A 220 -9.04 13.98 1.11
N VAL A 221 -9.42 15.20 0.70
CA VAL A 221 -10.81 15.56 0.40
C VAL A 221 -11.38 14.72 -0.73
N ALA A 222 -10.62 14.51 -1.80
CA ALA A 222 -11.09 13.73 -2.94
C ALA A 222 -11.29 12.24 -2.62
N VAL A 223 -10.53 11.69 -1.67
CA VAL A 223 -10.75 10.33 -1.16
C VAL A 223 -12.02 10.29 -0.31
N GLN A 224 -12.19 11.26 0.60
CA GLN A 224 -13.35 11.31 1.50
C GLN A 224 -14.69 11.53 0.77
N ASP A 225 -14.70 12.38 -0.25
CA ASP A 225 -15.90 12.64 -1.06
C ASP A 225 -16.08 11.62 -2.22
N GLN A 226 -15.18 10.63 -2.31
CA GLN A 226 -15.15 9.57 -3.32
C GLN A 226 -15.01 10.08 -4.77
N SER A 227 -14.60 11.33 -4.98
CA SER A 227 -14.24 11.85 -6.31
C SER A 227 -12.90 11.31 -6.81
N PHE A 228 -12.07 10.76 -5.93
CA PHE A 228 -10.87 10.00 -6.25
C PHE A 228 -10.87 8.62 -5.58
N PRO A 229 -10.53 7.55 -6.31
CA PRO A 229 -10.25 7.48 -7.75
C PRO A 229 -11.51 7.62 -8.63
N ALA A 230 -11.49 8.56 -9.58
CA ALA A 230 -12.50 8.66 -10.63
C ALA A 230 -12.39 7.53 -11.67
N LYS A 231 -13.41 7.37 -12.54
CA LYS A 231 -13.50 6.27 -13.52
C LYS A 231 -12.26 6.12 -14.40
N GLU A 232 -11.64 7.21 -14.83
CA GLU A 232 -10.41 7.21 -15.63
C GLU A 232 -9.22 6.56 -14.92
N HIS A 233 -9.20 6.59 -13.58
CA HIS A 233 -8.18 5.98 -12.73
C HIS A 233 -8.45 4.50 -12.41
N THR A 234 -9.59 3.96 -12.85
CA THR A 234 -9.99 2.58 -12.55
C THR A 234 -9.74 1.62 -13.71
N PHE A 235 -9.64 0.32 -13.38
CA PHE A 235 -9.66 -0.76 -14.35
C PHE A 235 -11.02 -1.46 -14.34
N GLN A 236 -11.58 -1.69 -15.52
CA GLN A 236 -12.85 -2.36 -15.71
C GLN A 236 -12.59 -3.65 -16.48
N VAL A 237 -13.04 -4.77 -15.92
CA VAL A 237 -12.99 -6.10 -16.53
C VAL A 237 -14.33 -6.76 -16.26
N GLU A 238 -14.96 -7.34 -17.28
CA GLU A 238 -16.11 -8.22 -17.08
C GLU A 238 -15.60 -9.53 -16.48
N LEU A 239 -15.92 -9.78 -15.21
CA LEU A 239 -15.53 -10.96 -14.44
C LEU A 239 -16.63 -12.01 -14.38
#